data_AF-A0A931FS36-F1
#
_entry.id   AF-A0A931FS36-F1
#
_cell.length_a   1.000
_cell.length_b   1.000
_cell.length_c   1.000
_cell.angle_alpha   90.00
_cell.angle_beta   90.00
_cell.angle_gamma   90.00
#
_symmetry.space_group_name_H-M   'P 1'
#
loop_
_entity.id
_entity.type
_entity.pdbx_description
1 polymer ?
#
loop_
_entity_poly.entity_id
_entity_poly.type
_entity_poly.pdbx_seq_one_letter_code
_entity_poly.pdbx_strand_id
1 'polypeptide(L)' 'MEQLGMKQKDLAEVLGFTSRVSEVLNRKRKLTLEMIRNLHKALNIPINVLIQEY' A
#
# COMPACT_ATOMS: atom_id res chain seq x y z
N MET A 1 -9.02 1.18 -6.14
CA MET A 1 -9.54 0.83 -4.81
C MET A 1 -11.02 0.44 -4.85
N GLU A 2 -11.84 0.96 -5.77
CA GLU A 2 -13.25 0.55 -5.89
C GLU A 2 -13.44 -0.92 -6.33
N GLN A 3 -12.48 -1.52 -7.06
CA GLN A 3 -12.56 -2.91 -7.50
C GLN A 3 -12.04 -3.97 -6.49
N LEU A 4 -11.41 -3.56 -5.38
CA LEU A 4 -10.81 -4.50 -4.41
C LEU A 4 -11.49 -4.48 -3.04
N GLY A 5 -12.50 -3.63 -2.83
CA GLY A 5 -13.18 -3.49 -1.53
C GLY A 5 -12.27 -3.02 -0.37
N MET A 6 -11.00 -2.76 -0.64
CA MET A 6 -10.02 -2.32 0.36
C MET A 6 -10.28 -0.87 0.74
N LYS A 7 -10.67 -0.67 2.00
CA LYS A 7 -10.79 0.68 2.55
C LYS A 7 -9.38 1.20 2.84
N GLN A 8 -9.18 2.49 2.67
CA GLN A 8 -7.94 3.16 3.04
C GLN A 8 -7.54 2.92 4.50
N LYS A 9 -8.52 2.56 5.37
CA LYS A 9 -8.30 2.15 6.76
C LYS A 9 -7.48 0.86 6.88
N ASP A 10 -7.82 -0.18 6.13
CA ASP A 10 -7.08 -1.44 6.18
C ASP A 10 -5.62 -1.23 5.75
N LEU A 11 -5.40 -0.46 4.67
CA LEU A 11 -4.04 -0.09 4.27
C LEU A 11 -3.33 0.74 5.34
N ALA A 12 -4.05 1.59 6.06
CA ALA A 12 -3.47 2.40 7.12
C ALA A 12 -3.04 1.59 8.33
N GLU A 13 -3.77 0.53 8.68
CA GLU A 13 -3.36 -0.40 9.73
C GLU A 13 -2.10 -1.18 9.32
N VAL A 14 -2.04 -1.62 8.06
CA VAL A 14 -0.90 -2.39 7.53
C VAL A 14 0.36 -1.55 7.40
N LEU A 15 0.22 -0.29 6.97
CA LEU A 15 1.32 0.65 6.80
C LEU A 15 1.63 1.43 8.09
N GLY A 16 0.78 1.31 9.12
CA GLY A 16 0.90 2.02 10.40
C GLY A 16 0.59 3.51 10.35
N PHE A 17 0.26 4.07 9.17
CA PHE A 17 0.13 5.51 8.96
C PHE A 17 -1.05 5.87 8.06
N THR A 18 -2.17 6.31 8.66
CA THR A 18 -3.39 6.77 7.97
C THR A 18 -3.13 7.92 6.99
N SER A 19 -2.32 8.91 7.37
CA SER A 19 -2.08 10.09 6.53
C SER A 19 -1.22 9.77 5.29
N ARG A 20 -0.26 8.85 5.44
CA ARG A 20 0.74 8.53 4.40
C ARG A 20 0.24 7.52 3.37
N VAL A 21 -0.79 6.74 3.69
CA VAL A 21 -1.43 5.81 2.75
C VAL A 21 -1.94 6.56 1.52
N SER A 22 -2.58 7.71 1.71
CA SER A 22 -3.10 8.51 0.61
C SER A 22 -1.96 9.03 -0.27
N GLU A 23 -0.86 9.50 0.30
CA GLU A 23 0.31 9.97 -0.48
C GLU A 23 0.95 8.85 -1.30
N VAL A 24 1.02 7.64 -0.75
CA VAL A 24 1.53 6.45 -1.43
C VAL A 24 0.60 6.00 -2.55
N LEU A 25 -0.72 5.96 -2.30
CA LEU A 25 -1.73 5.64 -3.31
C LEU A 25 -1.75 6.68 -4.45
N ASN A 26 -1.55 7.95 -4.11
CA ASN A 26 -1.43 9.05 -5.05
C ASN A 26 -0.03 9.17 -5.67
N ARG A 27 0.86 8.19 -5.46
CA ARG A 27 2.21 8.14 -6.04
C ARG A 27 3.09 9.34 -5.68
N LYS A 28 2.71 10.13 -4.67
CA LYS A 28 3.48 11.28 -4.19
C LYS A 28 4.73 10.85 -3.43
N ARG A 29 4.78 9.59 -2.98
CA ARG A 29 5.90 9.02 -2.24
C ARG A 29 6.16 7.58 -2.66
N LYS A 30 7.45 7.24 -2.82
CA LYS A 30 7.87 5.86 -3.07
C LYS A 30 7.56 4.98 -1.86
N LEU A 31 7.06 3.78 -2.11
CA LEU A 31 6.93 2.73 -1.11
C LEU A 31 8.32 2.29 -0.62
N THR A 32 8.51 2.16 0.69
CA THR A 32 9.72 1.53 1.23
C THR A 32 9.58 0.01 1.19
N LEU A 33 10.72 -0.70 1.21
CA LEU A 33 10.74 -2.17 1.23
C LEU A 33 9.95 -2.77 2.40
N GLU A 34 9.96 -2.11 3.55
CA GLU A 34 9.18 -2.52 4.73
C GLU A 34 7.67 -2.41 4.49
N MET A 35 7.24 -1.29 3.88
CA MET A 35 5.84 -1.07 3.50
C MET A 35 5.36 -2.10 2.48
N ILE A 36 6.20 -2.43 1.49
CA ILE A 36 5.92 -3.44 0.46
C ILE A 36 5.75 -4.82 1.11
N ARG A 37 6.65 -5.20 2.04
CA ARG A 37 6.55 -6.47 2.76
C ARG A 37 5.29 -6.55 3.62
N ASN A 38 4.92 -5.47 4.30
CA ASN A 38 3.70 -5.43 5.11
C ASN A 38 2.45 -5.51 4.25
N LEU A 39 2.40 -4.77 3.14
CA LEU A 39 1.30 -4.84 2.17
C LEU A 39 1.16 -6.24 1.56
N HIS A 40 2.28 -6.85 1.16
CA HIS A 40 2.27 -8.22 0.64
C HIS A 40 1.75 -9.20 1.68
N LYS A 41 2.18 -9.10 2.95
CA LYS A 41 1.71 -9.99 4.02
C LYS A 41 0.23 -9.81 4.34
N ALA A 42 -0.25 -8.58 4.43
CA ALA A 42 -1.61 -8.30 4.86
C ALA A 42 -2.65 -8.46 3.74
N LEU A 43 -2.28 -8.14 2.51
CA LEU A 43 -3.20 -8.12 1.37
C LEU A 43 -2.99 -9.32 0.45
N ASN A 44 -1.94 -10.12 0.68
CA ASN A 44 -1.52 -11.22 -0.19
C ASN A 44 -1.28 -10.80 -1.65
N ILE A 45 -0.97 -9.51 -1.85
CA ILE A 45 -0.74 -8.94 -3.19
C ILE A 45 0.72 -9.18 -3.56
N PRO A 46 1.02 -9.74 -4.75
CA PRO A 46 2.38 -9.98 -5.19
C PRO A 46 3.22 -8.69 -5.21
N ILE A 47 4.45 -8.80 -4.69
CA ILE A 47 5.38 -7.67 -4.57
C ILE A 47 5.54 -6.97 -5.92
N ASN A 48 5.62 -7.72 -7.02
CA ASN A 48 5.78 -7.18 -8.37
C ASN A 48 4.73 -6.11 -8.75
N VAL A 49 3.51 -6.21 -8.22
CA VAL A 49 2.44 -5.22 -8.47
C VAL A 49 2.64 -3.97 -7.61
N LEU A 50 3.32 -4.09 -6.46
CA LEU A 50 3.61 -3.00 -5.54
C LEU A 50 4.88 -2.21 -5.93
N ILE A 51 5.80 -2.83 -6.66
CA ILE A 51 7.03 -2.21 -7.20
C ILE A 51 6.90 -1.75 -8.65
N GLN A 52 5.68 -1.43 -9.14
CA GLN A 52 5.58 -0.78 -10.45
C GLN A 52 6.39 0.52 -10.45
N GLU A 53 7.44 0.56 -11.29
CA GLU A 53 8.21 1.76 -11.57
C GLU A 53 7.29 2.82 -12.19
N TYR A 54 7.44 4.06 -11.71
CA TYR A 54 6.79 5.26 -12.26
C TYR A 54 7.77 6.04 -13.12
#